data_AF-A0A2V9V1N8-F1
#
_entry.id   AF-A0A2V9V1N8-F1
#
_cell.length_a   1.000
_cell.length_b   1.000
_cell.length_c   1.000
_cell.angle_alpha   90.00
_cell.angle_beta   90.00
_cell.angle_gamma   90.00
#
_symmetry.space_group_name_H-M   'P 1'
#
loop_
_entity.id
_entity.type
_entity.pdbx_description
1 polymer ?
#
loop_
_entity_poly.entity_id
_entity_poly.type
_entity_poly.pdbx_seq_one_letter_code
_entity_poly.pdbx_strand_id
1 'polypeptide(L)'
;MTGSSRLLIIGGLALAAFGMLYGLHYAVFVEHQTLDQMGGSLAQAFQSAAGRHPEQAHAALYSYAEAKYDYVRQVDAHSHWIGLAMIMIVLGVLFGRVNFSESFRQAIALSLLVGSAVFPLSVILQTYHHGATILKALAVASSGLVILAMAATAWGFARLRPN
;
A
#
# COMPACT_ATOMS: atom_id res chain seq x y z
N MET A 1 -27.64 9.43 -1.52
CA MET A 1 -26.19 9.39 -1.20
C MET A 1 -25.57 10.71 -1.59
N THR A 2 -24.65 11.25 -0.78
CA THR A 2 -23.92 12.47 -1.13
C THR A 2 -22.83 12.20 -2.17
N GLY A 3 -22.31 13.25 -2.83
CA GLY A 3 -21.22 13.12 -3.80
C GLY A 3 -19.96 12.50 -3.17
N SER A 4 -19.64 12.93 -1.96
CA SER A 4 -18.51 12.43 -1.17
C SER A 4 -18.64 10.94 -0.81
N SER A 5 -19.85 10.51 -0.42
CA SER A 5 -20.15 9.09 -0.16
C SER A 5 -19.96 8.24 -1.42
N ARG A 6 -20.48 8.73 -2.56
CA ARG A 6 -20.37 8.03 -3.85
C ARG A 6 -18.92 7.94 -4.32
N LEU A 7 -18.13 9.00 -4.13
CA LEU A 7 -16.72 9.02 -4.47
C LEU A 7 -15.94 7.95 -3.71
N LEU A 8 -16.18 7.82 -2.39
CA LEU A 8 -15.52 6.81 -1.57
C LEU A 8 -15.89 5.38 -1.97
N ILE A 9 -17.17 5.11 -2.22
CA ILE A 9 -17.61 3.75 -2.60
C ILE A 9 -17.08 3.37 -3.98
N ILE A 10 -17.26 4.23 -4.99
CA ILE A 10 -16.80 3.93 -6.36
C ILE A 10 -15.28 3.90 -6.41
N GLY A 11 -14.60 4.85 -5.76
CA GLY A 11 -13.15 4.88 -5.67
C GLY A 11 -12.58 3.66 -4.96
N GLY A 12 -13.19 3.25 -3.85
CA GLY A 12 -12.82 2.04 -3.12
C GLY A 12 -13.06 0.78 -3.96
N LEU A 13 -14.19 0.66 -4.65
CA LEU A 13 -14.45 -0.47 -5.56
C LEU A 13 -13.43 -0.54 -6.70
N ALA A 14 -13.11 0.60 -7.32
CA ALA A 14 -12.12 0.66 -8.38
C ALA A 14 -10.73 0.25 -7.86
N LEU A 15 -10.34 0.75 -6.67
CA LEU A 15 -9.06 0.43 -6.05
C LEU A 15 -8.99 -1.05 -5.61
N ALA A 16 -10.08 -1.61 -5.10
CA ALA A 16 -10.18 -3.04 -4.77
C ALA A 16 -10.04 -3.91 -6.02
N ALA A 17 -10.77 -3.57 -7.10
CA ALA A 17 -10.68 -4.29 -8.37
C ALA A 17 -9.25 -4.24 -8.92
N PHE A 18 -8.63 -3.06 -8.91
CA PHE A 18 -7.24 -2.90 -9.32
C PHE A 18 -6.28 -3.71 -8.44
N GLY A 19 -6.41 -3.63 -7.12
CA GLY A 19 -5.60 -4.40 -6.17
C GLY A 19 -5.74 -5.91 -6.36
N MET A 20 -6.95 -6.40 -6.64
CA MET A 20 -7.20 -7.82 -6.93
C MET A 20 -6.57 -8.27 -8.26
N LEU A 21 -6.71 -7.47 -9.33
CA LEU A 21 -6.06 -7.76 -10.61
C LEU A 21 -4.53 -7.79 -10.46
N TYR A 22 -4.00 -6.82 -9.71
CA TYR A 22 -2.57 -6.78 -9.39
C TYR A 22 -2.11 -8.01 -8.61
N GLY A 23 -2.84 -8.37 -7.55
CA GLY A 23 -2.54 -9.55 -6.73
C GLY A 23 -2.60 -10.85 -7.54
N LEU A 24 -3.59 -11.00 -8.42
CA LEU A 24 -3.67 -12.16 -9.32
C LEU A 24 -2.47 -12.25 -10.25
N HIS A 25 -2.09 -11.13 -10.88
CA HIS A 25 -0.91 -11.10 -11.73
C HIS A 25 0.36 -11.47 -10.94
N TYR A 26 0.54 -10.86 -9.76
CA TYR A 26 1.70 -11.11 -8.90
C TYR A 26 1.79 -12.58 -8.47
N ALA A 27 0.70 -13.16 -7.98
CA ALA A 27 0.66 -14.55 -7.51
C ALA A 27 0.98 -15.56 -8.62
N VAL A 28 0.45 -15.33 -9.82
CA VAL A 28 0.60 -16.26 -10.96
C VAL A 28 1.99 -16.15 -11.60
N PHE A 29 2.52 -14.93 -11.73
CA PHE A 29 3.68 -14.69 -12.60
C PHE A 29 4.95 -14.27 -11.88
N VAL A 30 4.89 -13.87 -10.62
CA VAL A 30 6.04 -13.23 -9.94
C VAL A 30 6.38 -13.91 -8.61
N GLU A 31 5.37 -14.15 -7.77
CA GLU A 31 5.57 -14.53 -6.37
C GLU A 31 6.41 -15.80 -6.19
N HIS A 32 6.09 -16.86 -6.93
CA HIS A 32 6.77 -18.14 -6.81
C HIS A 32 8.26 -18.03 -7.20
N GLN A 33 8.55 -17.33 -8.30
CA GLN A 33 9.92 -17.13 -8.76
C GLN A 33 10.73 -16.29 -7.77
N THR A 34 10.13 -15.26 -7.17
CA THR A 34 10.79 -14.44 -6.14
C THR A 34 11.06 -15.27 -4.88
N LEU A 35 10.11 -16.10 -4.45
CA LEU A 35 10.28 -16.97 -3.30
C LEU A 35 11.35 -18.05 -3.53
N ASP A 36 11.38 -18.64 -4.73
CA ASP A 36 12.42 -19.59 -5.13
C ASP A 36 13.81 -18.95 -5.13
N GLN A 37 13.92 -17.71 -5.65
CA GLN A 37 15.16 -16.95 -5.61
C GLN A 37 15.60 -16.67 -4.17
N MET A 38 14.68 -16.24 -3.30
CA MET A 38 14.97 -16.02 -1.88
C MET A 38 15.46 -17.31 -1.19
N GLY A 39 14.76 -18.42 -1.39
CA GLY A 39 15.13 -19.71 -0.82
C GLY A 39 16.49 -20.22 -1.33
N GLY A 40 16.72 -20.12 -2.64
CA GLY A 40 17.96 -20.52 -3.30
C GLY A 40 19.17 -19.69 -2.81
N SER A 41 19.03 -18.37 -2.77
CA SER A 41 20.09 -17.47 -2.26
C SER A 41 20.43 -17.75 -0.80
N LEU A 42 19.44 -18.04 0.05
CA LEU A 42 19.70 -18.37 1.45
C LEU A 42 20.39 -19.74 1.59
N ALA A 43 19.97 -20.74 0.83
CA ALA A 43 20.62 -22.06 0.82
C ALA A 43 22.08 -21.96 0.35
N GLN A 44 22.34 -21.19 -0.71
CA GLN A 44 23.68 -20.94 -1.22
C GLN A 44 24.56 -20.21 -0.21
N ALA A 45 24.01 -19.25 0.53
CA ALA A 45 24.74 -18.55 1.58
C ALA A 45 25.23 -19.53 2.66
N PHE A 46 24.36 -20.42 3.14
CA PHE A 46 24.75 -21.44 4.13
C PHE A 46 25.76 -22.44 3.59
N GLN A 47 25.58 -22.93 2.36
CA GLN A 47 26.53 -23.84 1.73
C GLN A 47 27.92 -23.19 1.58
N SER A 48 27.97 -21.93 1.13
CA SER A 48 29.21 -21.18 0.96
C SER A 48 29.90 -20.90 2.29
N ALA A 49 29.14 -20.56 3.34
CA ALA A 49 29.67 -20.38 4.68
C ALA A 49 30.27 -21.67 5.25
N ALA A 50 29.58 -22.80 5.07
CA ALA A 50 30.09 -24.12 5.46
C ALA A 50 31.37 -24.50 4.70
N GLY A 51 31.46 -24.13 3.42
CA GLY A 51 32.65 -24.29 2.58
C GLY A 51 33.80 -23.31 2.89
N ARG A 52 33.64 -22.41 3.87
CA ARG A 52 34.60 -21.32 4.18
C ARG A 52 34.85 -20.40 2.99
N HIS A 53 33.79 -20.09 2.25
CA HIS A 53 33.78 -19.11 1.16
C HIS A 53 32.97 -17.88 1.58
N PRO A 54 33.51 -17.00 2.46
CA PRO A 54 32.76 -15.89 3.03
C PRO A 54 32.29 -14.88 1.98
N GLU A 55 33.10 -14.59 0.97
CA GLU A 55 32.71 -13.68 -0.13
C GLU A 55 31.48 -14.18 -0.90
N GLN A 56 31.42 -15.49 -1.19
CA GLN A 56 30.28 -16.10 -1.87
C GLN A 56 29.04 -16.12 -0.97
N ALA A 57 29.23 -16.38 0.34
CA ALA A 57 28.15 -16.31 1.31
C ALA A 57 27.55 -14.90 1.40
N HIS A 58 28.40 -13.86 1.41
CA HIS A 58 27.96 -12.47 1.41
C HIS A 58 27.25 -12.08 0.13
N ALA A 59 27.75 -12.48 -1.03
CA ALA A 59 27.08 -12.23 -2.31
C ALA A 59 25.69 -12.88 -2.37
N ALA A 60 25.56 -14.11 -1.87
CA ALA A 60 24.27 -14.81 -1.80
C ALA A 60 23.30 -14.13 -0.81
N LEU A 61 23.79 -13.67 0.36
CA LEU A 61 22.98 -12.88 1.30
C LEU A 61 22.52 -11.55 0.70
N TYR A 62 23.36 -10.88 -0.09
CA TYR A 62 22.99 -9.66 -0.79
C TYR A 62 21.88 -9.93 -1.82
N SER A 63 22.01 -11.00 -2.61
CA SER A 63 20.95 -11.41 -3.54
C SER A 63 19.63 -11.73 -2.84
N TYR A 64 19.69 -12.41 -1.69
CA TYR A 64 18.50 -12.64 -0.86
C TYR A 64 17.88 -11.32 -0.38
N ALA A 65 18.69 -10.36 0.06
CA ALA A 65 18.21 -9.08 0.58
C ALA A 65 17.47 -8.27 -0.50
N GLU A 66 17.99 -8.24 -1.73
CA GLU A 66 17.34 -7.57 -2.86
C GLU A 66 16.01 -8.27 -3.23
N ALA A 67 16.01 -9.60 -3.39
CA ALA A 67 14.79 -10.34 -3.70
C ALA A 67 13.70 -10.18 -2.62
N LYS A 68 14.13 -10.19 -1.34
CA LYS A 68 13.23 -9.94 -0.21
C LYS A 68 12.70 -8.51 -0.21
N TYR A 69 13.55 -7.53 -0.54
CA TYR A 69 13.13 -6.14 -0.61
C TYR A 69 11.98 -5.98 -1.61
N ASP A 70 12.14 -6.53 -2.81
CA ASP A 70 11.09 -6.52 -3.83
C ASP A 70 9.83 -7.24 -3.35
N TYR A 71 9.96 -8.48 -2.90
CA TYR A 71 8.83 -9.26 -2.37
C TYR A 71 8.00 -8.46 -1.35
N VAL A 72 8.66 -7.85 -0.37
CA VAL A 72 7.98 -7.08 0.68
C VAL A 72 7.27 -5.86 0.09
N ARG A 73 7.90 -5.13 -0.84
CA ARG A 73 7.26 -3.96 -1.47
C ARG A 73 6.03 -4.35 -2.28
N GLN A 74 6.06 -5.50 -2.94
CA GLN A 74 4.94 -6.02 -3.71
C GLN A 74 3.76 -6.42 -2.82
N VAL A 75 4.02 -7.20 -1.77
CA VAL A 75 3.00 -7.63 -0.80
C VAL A 75 2.43 -6.44 -0.03
N ASP A 76 3.28 -5.50 0.41
CA ASP A 76 2.85 -4.27 1.09
C ASP A 76 1.91 -3.46 0.19
N ALA A 77 2.27 -3.27 -1.09
CA ALA A 77 1.47 -2.47 -2.01
C ALA A 77 0.09 -3.09 -2.26
N HIS A 78 0.05 -4.40 -2.57
CA HIS A 78 -1.19 -5.14 -2.76
C HIS A 78 -2.10 -5.07 -1.51
N SER A 79 -1.54 -5.36 -0.34
CA SER A 79 -2.28 -5.42 0.92
C SER A 79 -2.88 -4.05 1.28
N HIS A 80 -2.14 -2.96 1.06
CA HIS A 80 -2.64 -1.62 1.36
C HIS A 80 -3.69 -1.14 0.34
N TRP A 81 -3.57 -1.45 -0.95
CA TRP A 81 -4.63 -1.14 -1.91
C TRP A 81 -5.96 -1.80 -1.49
N ILE A 82 -5.95 -3.08 -1.14
CA ILE A 82 -7.16 -3.79 -0.69
C ILE A 82 -7.66 -3.25 0.65
N GLY A 83 -6.78 -3.11 1.65
CA GLY A 83 -7.18 -2.65 2.99
C GLY A 83 -7.77 -1.24 2.98
N LEU A 84 -7.14 -0.30 2.26
CA LEU A 84 -7.62 1.08 2.15
C LEU A 84 -8.89 1.17 1.30
N ALA A 85 -9.00 0.38 0.22
CA ALA A 85 -10.22 0.27 -0.55
C ALA A 85 -11.41 -0.16 0.32
N MET A 86 -11.23 -1.17 1.18
CA MET A 86 -12.27 -1.63 2.11
C MET A 86 -12.66 -0.54 3.10
N ILE A 87 -11.69 0.18 3.66
CA ILE A 87 -11.96 1.34 4.53
C ILE A 87 -12.79 2.39 3.79
N MET A 88 -12.43 2.72 2.56
CA MET A 88 -13.18 3.69 1.76
C MET A 88 -14.62 3.24 1.50
N ILE A 89 -14.86 1.98 1.16
CA ILE A 89 -16.21 1.45 0.92
C ILE A 89 -17.05 1.55 2.20
N VAL A 90 -16.52 1.08 3.33
CA VAL A 90 -17.21 1.11 4.63
C VAL A 90 -17.49 2.54 5.07
N LEU A 91 -16.49 3.42 4.99
CA LEU A 91 -16.67 4.84 5.31
C LEU A 91 -17.68 5.48 4.38
N GLY A 92 -17.65 5.19 3.08
CA GLY A 92 -18.58 5.72 2.09
C GLY A 92 -20.04 5.48 2.44
N VAL A 93 -20.37 4.33 3.05
CA VAL A 93 -21.73 4.04 3.54
C VAL A 93 -22.12 4.94 4.71
N LEU A 94 -21.17 5.24 5.61
CA LEU A 94 -21.40 6.04 6.82
C LEU A 94 -21.12 7.53 6.61
N PHE A 95 -20.53 7.93 5.48
CA PHE A 95 -19.89 9.23 5.30
C PHE A 95 -20.88 10.40 5.35
N GLY A 96 -22.13 10.16 4.94
CA GLY A 96 -23.20 11.13 5.08
C GLY A 96 -23.51 11.54 6.53
N ARG A 97 -23.05 10.77 7.53
CA ARG A 97 -23.20 11.11 8.96
C ARG A 97 -22.05 11.98 9.50
N VAL A 98 -20.96 12.16 8.75
CA VAL A 98 -19.84 13.03 9.13
C VAL A 98 -20.34 14.48 9.17
N ASN A 99 -20.22 15.12 10.33
CA ASN A 99 -20.79 16.44 10.63
C ASN A 99 -19.91 17.59 10.11
N PHE A 100 -19.76 17.63 8.79
CA PHE A 100 -19.13 18.70 8.04
C PHE A 100 -20.00 19.14 6.86
N SER A 101 -19.66 20.28 6.26
CA SER A 101 -20.23 20.68 4.99
C SER A 101 -19.87 19.67 3.89
N GLU A 102 -20.70 19.57 2.85
CA GLU A 102 -20.44 18.63 1.76
C GLU A 102 -19.11 18.94 1.06
N SER A 103 -18.75 20.22 0.88
CA SER A 103 -17.47 20.60 0.26
C SER A 103 -16.26 20.08 1.06
N PHE A 104 -16.32 20.12 2.39
CA PHE A 104 -15.24 19.62 3.23
C PHE A 104 -15.22 18.09 3.27
N ARG A 105 -16.38 17.43 3.30
CA ARG A 105 -16.47 15.97 3.09
C ARG A 105 -15.88 15.56 1.75
N GLN A 106 -16.16 16.30 0.68
CA GLN A 106 -15.61 16.03 -0.65
C GLN A 106 -14.08 16.12 -0.66
N ALA A 107 -13.51 17.12 0.00
CA ALA A 107 -12.05 17.25 0.16
C ALA A 107 -11.46 16.05 0.91
N ILE A 108 -12.05 15.65 2.04
CA ILE A 108 -11.62 14.45 2.79
C ILE A 108 -11.70 13.19 1.93
N ALA A 109 -12.82 13.00 1.22
CA ALA A 109 -13.03 11.84 0.34
C ALA A 109 -11.99 11.78 -0.79
N LEU A 110 -11.66 12.94 -1.38
CA LEU A 110 -10.62 13.04 -2.39
C LEU A 110 -9.23 12.77 -1.80
N SER A 111 -8.92 13.29 -0.62
CA SER A 111 -7.66 13.02 0.09
C SER A 111 -7.49 11.53 0.40
N LEU A 112 -8.56 10.85 0.85
CA LEU A 112 -8.55 9.40 1.05
C LEU A 112 -8.29 8.66 -0.25
N LEU A 113 -8.99 9.01 -1.34
CA LEU A 113 -8.81 8.34 -2.64
C LEU A 113 -7.39 8.54 -3.18
N VAL A 114 -6.92 9.79 -3.26
CA VAL A 114 -5.59 10.11 -3.78
C VAL A 114 -4.50 9.49 -2.92
N GLY A 115 -4.59 9.64 -1.59
CA GLY A 115 -3.64 9.04 -0.66
C GLY A 115 -3.59 7.52 -0.80
N SER A 116 -4.75 6.87 -0.86
CA SER A 116 -4.85 5.40 -0.94
C SER A 116 -4.38 4.83 -2.28
N ALA A 117 -4.46 5.61 -3.35
CA ALA A 117 -3.91 5.20 -4.65
C ALA A 117 -2.40 5.45 -4.72
N VAL A 118 -1.95 6.65 -4.34
CA VAL A 118 -0.56 7.11 -4.50
C VAL A 118 0.38 6.41 -3.51
N PHE A 119 -0.05 6.15 -2.27
CA PHE A 119 0.82 5.52 -1.27
C PHE A 119 1.31 4.14 -1.71
N PRO A 120 0.44 3.15 -2.00
CA PRO A 120 0.92 1.83 -2.38
C PRO A 120 1.61 1.84 -3.75
N LEU A 121 1.19 2.72 -4.66
CA LEU A 121 1.88 2.96 -5.94
C LEU A 121 3.34 3.43 -5.74
N SER A 122 3.56 4.35 -4.79
CA SER A 122 4.90 4.83 -4.46
C SER A 122 5.75 3.77 -3.79
N VAL A 123 5.14 2.83 -3.07
CA VAL A 123 5.82 1.68 -2.45
C VAL A 123 6.29 0.70 -3.51
N ILE A 124 5.41 0.27 -4.42
CA ILE A 124 5.76 -0.68 -5.48
C ILE A 124 6.77 -0.09 -6.49
N LEU A 125 6.69 1.21 -6.79
CA LEU A 125 7.66 1.83 -7.70
C LEU A 125 9.10 1.82 -7.17
N GLN A 126 9.29 1.61 -5.86
CA GLN A 126 10.64 1.45 -5.28
C GLN A 126 11.35 0.18 -5.76
N THR A 127 10.62 -0.82 -6.27
CA THR A 127 11.21 -2.04 -6.85
C THR A 127 11.97 -1.76 -8.15
N TYR A 128 11.49 -0.81 -8.97
CA TYR A 128 12.17 -0.39 -10.20
C TYR A 128 13.42 0.44 -9.94
N HIS A 129 13.41 1.25 -8.87
CA HIS A 129 14.51 2.12 -8.49
C HIS A 129 14.82 1.96 -7.01
N HIS A 130 15.60 0.91 -6.71
CA HIS A 130 16.08 0.63 -5.37
C HIS A 130 16.75 1.87 -4.79
N GLY A 131 16.30 2.28 -3.60
CA GLY A 131 16.85 3.44 -2.90
C GLY A 131 16.35 4.82 -3.33
N ALA A 132 15.41 4.93 -4.29
CA ALA A 132 14.84 6.21 -4.71
C ALA A 132 14.18 6.97 -3.55
N THR A 133 14.86 7.99 -3.03
CA THR A 133 14.43 8.81 -1.88
C THR A 133 13.14 9.55 -2.18
N ILE A 134 12.93 9.98 -3.41
CA ILE A 134 11.70 10.65 -3.85
C ILE A 134 10.46 9.75 -3.71
N LEU A 135 10.57 8.46 -4.04
CA LEU A 135 9.46 7.51 -3.92
C LEU A 135 9.15 7.19 -2.45
N LYS A 136 10.19 7.10 -1.62
CA LYS A 136 10.02 6.98 -0.16
C LYS A 136 9.33 8.20 0.43
N ALA A 137 9.75 9.41 0.04
CA ALA A 137 9.13 10.65 0.49
C ALA A 137 7.67 10.74 0.03
N LEU A 138 7.38 10.37 -1.21
CA LEU A 138 6.02 10.34 -1.75
C LEU A 138 5.13 9.33 -1.00
N ALA A 139 5.65 8.14 -0.69
CA ALA A 139 4.95 7.15 0.12
C ALA A 139 4.61 7.71 1.52
N VAL A 140 5.56 8.36 2.20
CA VAL A 140 5.34 8.97 3.52
C VAL A 140 4.31 10.11 3.44
N ALA A 141 4.42 10.99 2.44
CA ALA A 141 3.50 12.12 2.28
C ALA A 141 2.06 11.65 2.01
N SER A 142 1.89 10.67 1.12
CA SER A 142 0.57 10.13 0.76
C SER A 142 -0.03 9.28 1.88
N SER A 143 0.76 8.50 2.62
CA SER A 143 0.26 7.82 3.83
C SER A 143 -0.14 8.83 4.92
N GLY A 144 0.65 9.89 5.10
CA GLY A 144 0.31 11.00 5.99
C GLY A 144 -1.02 11.66 5.60
N LEU A 145 -1.26 11.87 4.30
CA LEU A 145 -2.53 12.39 3.79
C LEU A 145 -3.71 11.47 4.15
N VAL A 146 -3.57 10.15 3.99
CA VAL A 146 -4.60 9.18 4.41
C VAL A 146 -4.87 9.29 5.91
N ILE A 147 -3.81 9.32 6.73
CA ILE A 147 -3.92 9.44 8.20
C ILE A 147 -4.67 10.72 8.58
N LEU A 148 -4.32 11.85 8.00
CA LEU A 148 -4.98 13.14 8.26
C LEU A 148 -6.46 13.12 7.83
N ALA A 149 -6.77 12.52 6.68
CA ALA A 149 -8.15 12.39 6.22
C ALA A 149 -8.98 11.44 7.09
N MET A 150 -8.39 10.35 7.58
CA MET A 150 -9.00 9.46 8.57
C MET A 150 -9.25 10.17 9.91
N ALA A 151 -8.27 10.92 10.42
CA ALA A 151 -8.41 11.70 11.64
C ALA A 151 -9.50 12.77 11.51
N ALA A 152 -9.55 13.48 10.38
CA ALA A 152 -10.61 14.44 10.08
C ALA A 152 -11.98 13.76 10.04
N THR A 153 -12.09 12.58 9.41
CA THR A 153 -13.33 11.79 9.37
C THR A 153 -13.79 11.40 10.77
N ALA A 154 -12.89 10.87 11.61
CA ALA A 154 -13.18 10.50 12.99
C ALA A 154 -13.65 11.71 13.81
N TRP A 155 -12.94 12.83 13.69
CA TRP A 155 -13.34 14.09 14.33
C TRP A 155 -14.73 14.56 13.88
N GLY A 156 -15.00 14.48 12.56
CA GLY A 156 -16.29 14.86 12.00
C GLY A 156 -17.43 13.97 12.49
N PHE A 157 -17.18 12.70 12.83
CA PHE A 157 -18.18 11.86 13.51
C PHE A 157 -18.39 12.25 14.99
N ALA A 158 -17.31 12.61 15.70
CA ALA A 158 -17.37 12.99 17.11
C ALA A 158 -18.01 14.36 17.36
N ARG A 159 -18.05 15.23 16.34
CA ARG A 159 -18.57 16.59 16.46
C ARG A 159 -20.09 16.59 16.66
N LEU A 160 -20.55 17.18 17.78
CA LEU A 160 -21.97 17.39 18.08
C LEU A 160 -22.67 18.17 16.97
N ARG A 161 -23.86 17.72 16.57
CA ARG A 161 -24.73 18.49 15.66
C ARG A 161 -25.23 19.71 16.43
N PRO A 162 -25.14 20.94 15.88
CA PRO A 162 -25.87 22.06 16.44
C PRO A 162 -27.36 21.70 16.42
N ASN A 163 -28.01 21.79 17.58
CA ASN A 163 -29.46 21.63 17.72
C ASN A 163 -30.21 22.70 16.92
#